data_AF-X1R1Z2-F1
#
_entry.id   AF-X1R1Z2-F1
#
_cell.length_a   1.000
_cell.length_b   1.000
_cell.length_c   1.000
_cell.angle_alpha   90.00
_cell.angle_beta   90.00
_cell.angle_gamma   90.00
#
_symmetry.space_group_name_H-M   'P 1'
#
loop_
_entity.id
_entity.type
_entity.pdbx_description
1 polymer ?
#
loop_
_entity_poly.entity_id
_entity_poly.type
_entity_poly.pdbx_seq_one_letter_code
_entity_poly.pdbx_strand_id
1 'polypeptide(L)'
;QCPAFTMEEWIRQDDPLKDDPKYCRPCRLGVTANWYFNELKDKGHRDLAAVVDQITLLEDPDMPLTLCRQFDIIKAVVEEPLRERLKDFDCSTQAFNPDEVIEESAATAENNS
;
A
#
# COMPACT_ATOMS: atom_id res chain seq x y z
N GLN A 1 13.41 -1.32 9.37
CA GLN A 1 12.82 -0.33 10.30
C GLN A 1 11.71 0.37 9.56
N CYS A 2 10.56 0.60 10.21
CA CYS A 2 9.47 1.27 9.53
C CYS A 2 9.83 2.71 9.20
N PRO A 3 9.50 3.22 8.00
CA PRO A 3 9.72 4.62 7.71
C PRO A 3 8.88 5.48 8.65
N ALA A 4 9.44 6.63 9.07
CA ALA A 4 8.76 7.53 10.03
C ALA A 4 7.67 8.40 9.37
N PHE A 5 7.35 8.15 8.10
CA PHE A 5 6.45 8.96 7.30
C PHE A 5 5.13 8.22 6.99
N THR A 6 4.07 9.00 6.88
CA THR A 6 2.72 8.56 6.51
C THR A 6 2.64 8.09 5.06
N MET A 7 1.52 7.47 4.67
CA MET A 7 1.31 7.07 3.28
C MET A 7 1.20 8.29 2.35
N GLU A 8 0.59 9.39 2.80
CA GLU A 8 0.58 10.65 2.05
C GLU A 8 1.99 11.22 1.87
N GLU A 9 2.81 11.24 2.92
CA GLU A 9 4.18 11.75 2.80
C GLU A 9 5.01 10.89 1.86
N TRP A 10 4.90 9.55 1.98
CA TRP A 10 5.60 8.60 1.11
C TRP A 10 5.26 8.78 -0.37
N ILE A 11 3.98 8.93 -0.71
CA ILE A 11 3.56 9.06 -2.12
C ILE A 11 4.04 10.37 -2.75
N ARG A 12 4.38 11.37 -1.93
CA ARG A 12 4.86 12.70 -2.35
C ARG A 12 6.37 12.86 -2.42
N GLN A 13 7.17 11.98 -1.78
CA GLN A 13 8.62 12.15 -1.81
C GLN A 13 9.13 12.09 -3.25
N ASP A 14 10.10 12.94 -3.56
CA ASP A 14 10.77 12.90 -4.85
C ASP A 14 11.40 11.51 -5.05
N ASP A 15 11.19 10.95 -6.23
CA ASP A 15 11.63 9.62 -6.60
C ASP A 15 12.21 9.67 -8.01
N PRO A 16 13.52 9.48 -8.17
CA PRO A 16 14.15 9.51 -9.49
C PRO A 16 13.67 8.36 -10.40
N LEU A 17 13.00 7.35 -9.84
CA LEU A 17 12.47 6.20 -10.56
C LEU A 17 10.94 6.26 -10.74
N LYS A 18 10.29 7.38 -10.43
CA LYS A 18 8.81 7.50 -10.50
C LYS A 18 8.22 7.19 -11.88
N ASP A 19 8.97 7.44 -12.94
CA ASP A 19 8.54 7.23 -14.33
C ASP A 19 8.74 5.78 -14.79
N ASP A 20 9.45 4.96 -14.01
CA ASP A 20 9.56 3.52 -14.23
C ASP A 20 8.36 2.83 -13.55
N PRO A 21 7.48 2.15 -14.31
CA PRO A 21 6.33 1.43 -13.77
C PRO A 21 6.69 0.41 -12.67
N LYS A 22 7.92 -0.13 -12.69
CA LYS A 22 8.43 -1.05 -11.66
C LYS A 22 8.53 -0.38 -10.29
N TYR A 23 8.85 0.91 -10.24
CA TYR A 23 9.04 1.67 -9.00
C TYR A 23 7.90 2.65 -8.71
N CYS A 24 7.01 2.88 -9.67
CA CYS A 24 5.82 3.73 -9.53
C CYS A 24 5.06 3.42 -8.23
N ARG A 25 5.15 4.32 -7.25
CA ARG A 25 4.46 4.19 -5.96
C ARG A 25 2.94 4.23 -6.11
N PRO A 26 2.33 5.15 -6.90
CA PRO A 26 0.88 5.14 -7.13
C PRO A 26 0.38 3.83 -7.73
N CYS A 27 1.16 3.20 -8.61
CA CYS A 27 0.81 1.96 -9.29
C CYS A 27 0.64 0.77 -8.32
N ARG A 28 1.23 0.86 -7.11
CA ARG A 28 1.13 -0.19 -6.08
C ARG A 28 -0.12 -0.05 -5.20
N LEU A 29 -0.76 1.11 -5.18
CA LEU A 29 -1.85 1.40 -4.24
C LEU A 29 -3.10 0.54 -4.48
N GLY A 30 -3.30 -0.03 -5.67
CA GLY A 30 -4.40 -0.95 -5.90
C GLY A 30 -4.34 -2.21 -5.01
N VAL A 31 -3.15 -2.77 -4.84
CA VAL A 31 -2.93 -3.92 -3.94
C VAL A 31 -3.17 -3.51 -2.49
N THR A 32 -2.63 -2.35 -2.10
CA THR A 32 -2.81 -1.80 -0.75
C THR A 32 -4.27 -1.50 -0.43
N ALA A 33 -5.02 -0.89 -1.35
CA ALA A 33 -6.44 -0.60 -1.19
C ALA A 33 -7.27 -1.86 -1.04
N ASN A 34 -7.05 -2.87 -1.89
CA ASN A 34 -7.76 -4.13 -1.78
C ASN A 34 -7.47 -4.84 -0.44
N TRP A 35 -6.22 -4.76 0.05
CA TRP A 35 -5.89 -5.32 1.36
C TRP A 35 -6.59 -4.56 2.49
N TYR A 36 -6.56 -3.22 2.50
CA TYR A 36 -7.27 -2.39 3.48
C TYR A 36 -8.77 -2.67 3.48
N PHE A 37 -9.39 -2.73 2.29
CA PHE A 37 -10.79 -3.04 2.13
C PHE A 37 -11.19 -4.36 2.81
N ASN A 38 -10.45 -5.44 2.52
CA ASN A 38 -10.75 -6.76 3.07
C ASN A 38 -10.50 -6.79 4.58
N GLU A 39 -9.38 -6.23 5.05
CA GLU A 39 -9.06 -6.21 6.48
C GLU A 39 -10.10 -5.42 7.28
N LEU A 40 -10.47 -4.23 6.83
CA LEU A 40 -11.51 -3.42 7.48
C LEU A 40 -12.85 -4.15 7.51
N LYS A 41 -13.26 -4.75 6.38
CA LYS A 41 -14.50 -5.50 6.28
C LYS A 41 -14.52 -6.72 7.22
N ASP A 42 -13.43 -7.47 7.30
CA ASP A 42 -13.29 -8.64 8.16
C ASP A 42 -13.30 -8.29 9.65
N LYS A 43 -12.84 -7.09 10.00
CA LYS A 43 -12.92 -6.55 11.36
C LYS A 43 -14.22 -5.80 11.68
N GLY A 44 -15.16 -5.76 10.75
CA GLY A 44 -16.47 -5.15 10.95
C GLY A 44 -16.55 -3.64 10.65
N HIS A 45 -15.46 -3.02 10.20
CA HIS A 45 -15.38 -1.60 9.80
C HIS A 45 -15.89 -1.38 8.37
N ARG A 46 -17.14 -1.79 8.11
CA ARG A 46 -17.73 -1.80 6.76
C ARG A 46 -17.82 -0.41 6.12
N ASP A 47 -18.12 0.62 6.91
CA ASP A 47 -18.22 1.99 6.40
C ASP A 47 -16.85 2.51 5.95
N LEU A 48 -15.80 2.22 6.72
CA LEU A 48 -14.42 2.58 6.33
C LEU A 48 -13.97 1.79 5.09
N ALA A 49 -14.32 0.51 5.00
CA ALA A 49 -14.05 -0.30 3.82
C ALA A 49 -14.75 0.28 2.58
N ALA A 50 -16.02 0.69 2.70
CA ALA A 50 -16.78 1.29 1.61
C ALA A 50 -16.15 2.61 1.13
N VAL A 51 -15.60 3.43 2.04
CA VAL A 51 -14.87 4.65 1.66
C VAL A 51 -13.63 4.32 0.82
N VAL A 52 -12.85 3.31 1.20
CA VAL A 52 -11.68 2.86 0.42
C VAL A 52 -12.10 2.41 -0.98
N ASP A 53 -13.13 1.57 -1.08
CA ASP A 53 -13.66 1.06 -2.35
C ASP A 53 -14.14 2.21 -3.25
N GLN A 54 -14.93 3.14 -2.70
CA GLN A 54 -15.44 4.30 -3.43
C GLN A 54 -14.33 5.18 -4.01
N ILE A 55 -13.27 5.46 -3.25
CA ILE A 55 -12.13 6.25 -3.74
C ILE A 55 -11.48 5.56 -4.94
N THR A 56 -11.35 4.24 -4.91
CA THR A 56 -10.70 3.48 -6.00
C THR A 56 -11.51 3.44 -7.30
N LEU A 57 -12.81 3.75 -7.24
CA LEU A 57 -13.70 3.83 -8.39
C LEU A 57 -13.73 5.24 -9.02
N LEU A 58 -13.07 6.23 -8.41
CA LEU A 58 -13.00 7.59 -8.94
C LEU A 58 -11.99 7.66 -10.10
N GLU A 59 -12.43 8.19 -11.23
CA GLU A 59 -11.54 8.60 -12.32
C GLU A 59 -10.95 9.99 -12.03
N ASP A 60 -10.21 10.11 -10.93
CA ASP A 60 -9.59 11.36 -10.47
C ASP A 60 -8.05 11.24 -10.50
N PRO A 61 -7.32 12.15 -11.18
CA PRO A 61 -5.85 12.20 -11.12
C PRO A 61 -5.28 12.30 -9.70
N ASP A 62 -6.01 12.89 -8.77
CA ASP A 62 -5.63 13.02 -7.35
C ASP A 62 -6.05 11.81 -6.50
N MET A 63 -6.66 10.77 -7.11
CA MET A 63 -7.09 9.56 -6.41
C MET A 63 -5.96 8.92 -5.58
N PRO A 64 -4.72 8.72 -6.09
CA PRO A 64 -3.64 8.13 -5.29
C PRO A 64 -3.36 8.88 -3.99
N LEU A 65 -3.38 10.21 -4.07
CA LEU A 65 -3.13 11.07 -2.92
C LEU A 65 -4.29 11.01 -1.92
N THR A 66 -5.52 11.06 -2.43
CA THR A 66 -6.74 10.95 -1.62
C THR A 66 -6.81 9.60 -0.89
N LEU A 67 -6.43 8.53 -1.57
CA LEU A 67 -6.38 7.19 -1.02
C LEU A 67 -5.34 7.07 0.11
N CYS A 68 -4.13 7.57 -0.09
CA CYS A 68 -3.09 7.59 0.95
C CYS A 68 -3.53 8.37 2.20
N ARG A 69 -4.11 9.57 2.01
CA ARG A 69 -4.72 10.35 3.10
C ARG A 69 -5.76 9.55 3.86
N GLN A 70 -6.62 8.84 3.13
CA GLN A 70 -7.66 8.04 3.75
C GLN A 70 -7.08 6.89 4.57
N PHE A 71 -6.02 6.22 4.11
CA PHE A 71 -5.32 5.21 4.91
C PHE A 71 -4.77 5.81 6.21
N ASP A 72 -4.20 7.01 6.17
CA ASP A 72 -3.67 7.68 7.36
C ASP A 72 -4.76 8.06 8.35
N ILE A 73 -5.90 8.57 7.87
CA ILE A 73 -7.10 8.85 8.69
C ILE A 73 -7.64 7.57 9.32
N ILE A 74 -7.80 6.49 8.55
CA ILE A 74 -8.30 5.21 9.04
C ILE A 74 -7.46 4.72 10.23
N LYS A 75 -6.12 4.75 10.10
CA LYS A 75 -5.21 4.35 11.18
C LYS A 75 -5.38 5.21 12.45
N ALA A 76 -5.75 6.48 12.31
CA ALA A 76 -5.99 7.36 13.46
C ALA A 76 -7.30 7.06 14.19
N VAL A 77 -8.32 6.55 13.51
CA VAL A 77 -9.68 6.39 14.08
C VAL A 77 -10.01 4.96 14.51
N VAL A 78 -9.36 3.95 13.91
CA VAL A 78 -9.56 2.54 14.31
C VAL A 78 -8.85 2.24 15.63
N GLU A 79 -9.37 1.23 16.33
CA GLU A 79 -8.83 0.71 17.58
C GLU A 79 -7.53 -0.08 17.40
N GLU A 80 -6.77 -0.22 18.48
CA GLU A 80 -5.80 -1.31 18.61
C GLU A 80 -6.57 -2.61 18.87
N PRO A 81 -6.25 -3.75 18.21
CA PRO A 81 -5.02 -4.06 17.48
C PRO A 81 -5.03 -3.78 15.97
N LEU A 82 -6.16 -3.38 15.40
CA LEU A 82 -6.29 -3.16 13.95
C LEU A 82 -5.33 -2.08 13.44
N ARG A 83 -5.22 -0.96 14.17
CA ARG A 83 -4.28 0.12 13.84
C ARG A 83 -2.86 -0.37 13.58
N GLU A 84 -2.32 -1.21 14.46
CA GLU A 84 -0.93 -1.69 14.33
C GLU A 84 -0.78 -2.61 13.13
N ARG A 85 -1.77 -3.47 12.87
CA ARG A 85 -1.77 -4.32 11.68
C ARG A 85 -1.81 -3.51 10.37
N LEU A 86 -2.55 -2.40 10.34
CA LEU A 86 -2.56 -1.48 9.20
C LEU A 86 -1.20 -0.78 9.02
N LYS A 87 -0.58 -0.33 10.12
CA LYS A 87 0.77 0.26 10.09
C LYS A 87 1.82 -0.73 9.59
N ASP A 88 1.77 -1.98 10.04
CA ASP A 88 2.70 -3.03 9.59
C ASP A 88 2.59 -3.30 8.08
N PHE A 89 1.38 -3.24 7.55
CA PHE A 89 1.15 -3.40 6.13
C PHE A 89 1.66 -2.21 5.30
N ASP A 90 1.42 -0.98 5.76
CA ASP A 90 1.99 0.23 5.14
C ASP A 90 3.52 0.16 5.15
N CYS A 91 4.08 -0.26 6.27
CA CYS A 91 5.52 -0.48 6.44
C CYS A 91 6.10 -1.37 5.35
N SER A 92 5.45 -2.52 5.13
CA SER A 92 5.86 -3.50 4.12
C SER A 92 5.71 -2.94 2.71
N THR A 93 4.65 -2.17 2.47
CA THR A 93 4.40 -1.50 1.18
C THR A 93 5.47 -0.46 0.87
N GLN A 94 5.82 0.37 1.85
CA GLN A 94 6.79 1.46 1.71
C GLN A 94 8.23 0.96 1.61
N ALA A 95 8.55 -0.14 2.28
CA ALA A 95 9.87 -0.77 2.25
C ALA A 95 10.10 -1.67 1.02
N PHE A 96 9.05 -1.98 0.26
CA PHE A 96 9.16 -2.87 -0.90
C PHE A 96 10.12 -2.31 -1.95
N ASN A 97 11.22 -3.05 -2.17
CA ASN A 97 12.18 -2.84 -3.23
C ASN A 97 11.98 -3.91 -4.34
N PRO A 98 11.51 -3.54 -5.54
CA PRO A 98 11.22 -4.51 -6.58
C PRO A 98 12.47 -5.18 -7.21
N ASP A 99 13.69 -4.70 -6.93
CA ASP A 99 14.93 -5.37 -7.37
C ASP A 99 15.26 -6.62 -6.54
N GLU A 100 14.88 -6.65 -5.26
CA GLU A 100 15.21 -7.74 -4.34
C GLU A 100 14.40 -9.02 -4.62
N VAL A 101 13.35 -8.94 -5.43
CA VAL A 101 12.44 -10.05 -5.75
C VAL A 101 13.03 -10.99 -6.82
N ILE A 102 14.12 -10.61 -7.49
CA ILE A 102 14.66 -11.32 -8.67
C ILE A 102 15.54 -12.53 -8.28
N GLU A 103 16.09 -12.59 -7.06
CA GLU A 103 17.07 -13.63 -6.71
C GLU A 103 16.47 -15.03 -6.40
N GLU A 104 15.19 -15.13 -6.01
CA GLU A 104 14.59 -16.45 -5.68
C GLU A 104 14.07 -17.24 -6.90
N SER A 105 13.78 -16.57 -8.02
CA SER A 105 13.27 -17.24 -9.23
C SER A 105 14.35 -17.77 -10.16
N ALA A 106 15.60 -17.31 -10.03
CA ALA A 106 16.73 -17.83 -10.81
C ALA A 106 17.33 -19.11 -10.21
N ALA A 107 17.29 -19.29 -8.88
CA ALA A 107 17.91 -20.43 -8.20
C ALA A 107 17.17 -21.78 -8.37
N THR A 108 15.94 -21.77 -8.90
CA THR A 108 15.15 -23.00 -9.15
C THR A 108 15.23 -23.50 -10.60
N ALA A 109 15.85 -22.74 -11.51
CA ALA A 109 15.98 -23.13 -12.91
C ALA A 109 17.24 -23.97 -13.20
N GLU A 110 18.26 -23.96 -12.33
CA GLU A 110 19.55 -24.63 -12.60
C GLU A 110 19.65 -26.10 -12.12
N ASN A 111 18.63 -26.67 -11.47
CA ASN A 111 18.67 -28.06 -10.99
C ASN A 111 17.92 -29.08 -11.86
N ASN A 112 17.52 -28.72 -13.09
CA ASN A 112 16.88 -29.63 -14.04
C ASN A 112 17.56 -29.60 -15.42
N SER A 113 18.88 -29.78 -15.48
CA SER A 113 19.60 -30.09 -16.73
C SER A 113 20.59 -31.23 -16.53
#